data_AF-A0A7C2NP72-F1
#
_entry.id   AF-A0A7C2NP72-F1
#
_cell.length_a   1.000
_cell.length_b   1.000
_cell.length_c   1.000
_cell.angle_alpha   90.00
_cell.angle_beta   90.00
_cell.angle_gamma   90.00
#
_symmetry.space_group_name_H-M   'P 1'
#
loop_
_entity.id
_entity.type
_entity.pdbx_description
1 polymer ?
#
loop_
_entity_poly.entity_id
_entity_poly.type
_entity_poly.pdbx_seq_one_letter_code
_entity_poly.pdbx_strand_id
1 'polypeptide(L)'
;MVLGVALLLLTAASVQAHQLSGTVYCEANCPQATVRLFPLGEKNMASPHQPGKPLRTAEVTPATAFTLEVDSLPVRVEVSAPGHAAGVIEVWFPEHATLPPLWLPKAVTRSVQITATGSKGKLLVMDREVGDRVGRWRWSTPTTFAEAGKAVNVPVAPGVFTSLTVVDESGCFAFVNVTGGKGAPVSLRCRTVTVTVHDPQGKPQANVRVAAEGMPVGTAALTGPDGKARLSLPDWWKGRVVAWTGEQGGSARVSNETAKIVLRPVAYLPLVTAQPYPTLLVFPRYIPSALTGGPLLLSGTGGRVPFIPPGGEMEILAYGYDATSLSVESPTQTLGVRLSP
;
A
#
# COMPACT_ATOMS: atom_id res chain seq x y z
N MET A 1 -48.64 37.23 8.84
CA MET A 1 -47.78 36.08 9.14
C MET A 1 -47.77 35.17 7.93
N VAL A 2 -46.70 35.18 7.14
CA VAL A 2 -46.50 34.26 6.02
C VAL A 2 -45.27 33.44 6.37
N LEU A 3 -45.46 32.16 6.70
CA LEU A 3 -44.38 31.21 6.90
C LEU A 3 -43.78 30.86 5.53
N GLY A 4 -42.58 31.36 5.26
CA GLY A 4 -41.74 30.89 4.15
C GLY A 4 -40.99 29.63 4.60
N VAL A 5 -41.39 28.47 4.08
CA VAL A 5 -40.62 27.23 4.22
C VAL A 5 -39.45 27.31 3.23
N ALA A 6 -38.24 27.51 3.75
CA ALA A 6 -37.02 27.40 2.96
C ALA A 6 -36.77 25.92 2.65
N LEU A 7 -36.99 25.53 1.39
CA LEU A 7 -36.66 24.22 0.87
C LEU A 7 -35.12 24.14 0.70
N LEU A 8 -34.45 23.49 1.65
CA LEU A 8 -33.05 23.09 1.52
C LEU A 8 -32.95 22.01 0.44
N LEU A 9 -32.58 22.42 -0.78
CA LEU A 9 -32.13 21.50 -1.83
C LEU A 9 -30.75 20.96 -1.41
N LEU A 10 -30.74 19.76 -0.82
CA LEU A 10 -29.58 18.89 -0.78
C LEU A 10 -29.22 18.56 -2.22
N THR A 11 -28.28 19.30 -2.81
CA THR A 11 -27.58 18.86 -4.02
C THR A 11 -26.77 17.63 -3.62
N ALA A 12 -27.33 16.44 -3.85
CA ALA A 12 -26.53 15.23 -3.93
C ALA A 12 -25.51 15.49 -5.04
N ALA A 13 -24.24 15.67 -4.67
CA ALA A 13 -23.15 15.66 -5.63
C ALA A 13 -23.24 14.32 -6.36
N SER A 14 -23.67 14.36 -7.63
CA SER A 14 -23.69 13.20 -8.49
C SER A 14 -22.27 12.67 -8.56
N VAL A 15 -22.00 11.54 -7.90
CA VAL A 15 -20.74 10.83 -8.05
C VAL A 15 -20.69 10.39 -9.50
N GLN A 16 -19.88 11.08 -10.30
CA GLN A 16 -19.74 10.77 -11.71
C GLN A 16 -19.00 9.43 -11.78
N ALA A 17 -19.71 8.34 -12.14
CA ALA A 17 -19.09 7.04 -12.32
C ALA A 17 -17.97 7.19 -13.35
N HIS A 18 -16.76 6.81 -12.96
CA HIS A 18 -15.62 6.79 -13.87
C HIS A 18 -15.71 5.53 -14.72
N GLN A 19 -15.34 5.61 -15.99
CA GLN A 19 -15.16 4.43 -16.82
C GLN A 19 -13.67 4.15 -16.96
N LEU A 20 -13.28 2.93 -16.60
CA LEU A 20 -11.97 2.38 -16.96
C LEU A 20 -12.11 1.56 -18.22
N SER A 21 -11.25 1.83 -19.20
CA SER A 21 -11.16 1.10 -20.44
C SER A 21 -9.75 0.58 -20.67
N GLY A 22 -9.61 -0.51 -21.42
CA GLY A 22 -8.31 -1.09 -21.69
C GLY A 22 -8.39 -2.29 -22.61
N THR A 23 -7.25 -2.93 -22.85
CA THR A 23 -7.17 -4.15 -23.66
C THR A 23 -6.16 -5.10 -23.04
N VAL A 24 -6.51 -6.39 -23.01
CA VAL A 24 -5.68 -7.47 -22.48
C VAL A 24 -5.26 -8.36 -23.62
N TYR A 25 -3.98 -8.68 -23.68
CA TYR A 25 -3.38 -9.64 -24.60
C TYR A 25 -2.75 -10.78 -23.80
N CYS A 26 -2.52 -11.93 -24.43
CA CYS A 26 -1.75 -13.00 -23.81
C CYS A 26 -0.74 -13.58 -24.79
N GLU A 27 0.36 -14.12 -24.25
CA GLU A 27 1.42 -14.78 -25.02
C GLU A 27 0.99 -16.07 -25.71
N ALA A 28 0.07 -16.82 -25.12
CA ALA A 28 -0.56 -17.96 -25.78
C ALA A 28 -2.08 -17.80 -25.83
N ASN A 29 -2.72 -18.71 -26.56
CA ASN A 29 -4.17 -18.77 -26.62
C ASN A 29 -4.76 -18.81 -25.21
N CYS A 30 -5.44 -17.73 -24.84
CA CYS A 30 -6.21 -17.57 -23.63
C CYS A 30 -7.63 -17.22 -24.09
N PRO A 31 -8.60 -18.15 -24.06
CA PRO A 31 -9.94 -17.86 -24.58
C PRO A 31 -10.67 -16.81 -23.74
N GLN A 32 -10.24 -16.62 -22.49
CA GLN A 32 -10.85 -15.73 -21.53
C GLN A 32 -9.81 -15.21 -20.54
N ALA A 33 -9.89 -13.92 -20.22
CA ALA A 33 -9.21 -13.30 -19.10
C ALA A 33 -10.23 -12.70 -18.14
N THR A 34 -9.90 -12.63 -16.86
CA THR A 34 -10.74 -12.03 -15.84
C THR A 34 -10.12 -10.73 -15.38
N VAL A 35 -10.90 -9.65 -15.38
CA VAL A 35 -10.54 -8.33 -14.82
C VAL A 35 -11.33 -8.14 -13.52
N ARG A 36 -10.63 -7.81 -12.43
CA ARG A 36 -11.19 -7.59 -11.09
C ARG A 36 -10.83 -6.19 -10.61
N LEU A 37 -11.81 -5.49 -10.07
CA LEU A 37 -11.63 -4.19 -9.43
C LEU A 37 -11.67 -4.35 -7.92
N PHE A 38 -10.71 -3.78 -7.21
CA PHE A 38 -10.68 -3.73 -5.75
C PHE A 38 -10.60 -2.28 -5.28
N PRO A 39 -11.22 -1.92 -4.14
CA PRO A 39 -11.00 -0.61 -3.56
C PRO A 39 -9.56 -0.55 -3.04
N LEU A 40 -8.83 0.54 -3.27
CA LEU A 40 -7.56 0.75 -2.57
C LEU A 40 -7.83 1.25 -1.14
N GLY A 41 -7.10 0.68 -0.17
CA GLY A 41 -7.25 0.98 1.25
C GLY A 41 -6.90 -0.18 2.15
N GLU A 42 -6.71 0.11 3.44
CA GLU A 42 -6.14 -0.81 4.44
C GLU A 42 -6.83 -2.17 4.56
N LYS A 43 -8.14 -2.23 4.30
CA LYS A 43 -8.91 -3.48 4.38
C LYS A 43 -8.65 -4.43 3.21
N ASN A 44 -8.09 -3.93 2.10
CA ASN A 44 -7.83 -4.70 0.88
C ASN A 44 -6.34 -4.82 0.54
N MET A 45 -5.50 -4.03 1.22
CA MET A 45 -4.05 -4.20 1.28
C MET A 45 -3.70 -5.18 2.41
N ALA A 46 -2.42 -5.48 2.62
CA ALA A 46 -1.81 -6.62 3.34
C ALA A 46 -2.41 -7.10 4.70
N SER A 47 -3.72 -7.33 4.77
CA SER A 47 -4.48 -7.72 5.93
C SER A 47 -4.53 -9.25 5.98
N PRO A 48 -3.80 -9.89 6.90
CA PRO A 48 -3.77 -11.36 7.02
C PRO A 48 -5.12 -11.96 7.41
N HIS A 49 -6.12 -11.13 7.74
CA HIS A 49 -7.41 -11.58 8.24
C HIS A 49 -8.53 -11.56 7.19
N GLN A 50 -8.44 -10.73 6.14
CA GLN A 50 -9.49 -10.61 5.13
C GLN A 50 -8.89 -10.20 3.78
N PRO A 51 -8.88 -11.07 2.75
CA PRO A 51 -8.66 -10.59 1.40
C PRO A 51 -9.86 -9.71 1.01
N GLY A 52 -9.58 -8.54 0.44
CA GLY A 52 -10.63 -7.68 -0.10
C GLY A 52 -11.49 -8.45 -1.10
N LYS A 53 -12.81 -8.29 -1.05
CA LYS A 53 -13.68 -8.77 -2.12
C LYS A 53 -13.59 -7.79 -3.30
N PRO A 54 -13.57 -8.27 -4.54
CA PRO A 54 -13.61 -7.36 -5.68
C PRO A 54 -14.93 -6.58 -5.66
N LEU A 55 -14.84 -5.27 -5.93
CA LEU A 55 -15.96 -4.40 -6.22
C LEU A 55 -16.74 -4.90 -7.43
N ARG A 56 -16.00 -5.28 -8.48
CA ARG A 56 -16.55 -5.83 -9.72
C ARG A 56 -15.59 -6.87 -10.31
N THR A 57 -16.17 -7.80 -11.05
CA THR A 57 -15.44 -8.80 -11.84
C THR A 57 -16.06 -8.83 -13.23
N ALA A 58 -15.24 -8.83 -14.26
CA ALA A 58 -15.67 -8.99 -15.64
C ALA A 58 -14.79 -10.03 -16.34
N GLU A 59 -15.43 -10.87 -17.14
CA GLU A 59 -14.73 -11.73 -18.08
C GLU A 59 -14.59 -10.99 -19.41
N VAL A 60 -13.38 -11.01 -19.96
CA VAL A 60 -13.04 -10.28 -21.17
C VAL A 60 -12.42 -11.24 -22.18
N THR A 61 -12.78 -11.05 -23.45
CA THR A 61 -12.13 -11.75 -24.56
C THR A 61 -10.81 -11.03 -24.87
N PRO A 62 -9.66 -11.74 -24.81
CA PRO A 62 -8.37 -11.13 -25.10
C PRO A 62 -8.29 -10.55 -26.51
N ALA A 63 -7.46 -9.51 -26.68
CA ALA A 63 -7.37 -8.63 -27.85
C ALA A 63 -8.64 -7.82 -28.17
N THR A 64 -9.65 -7.83 -27.30
CA THR A 64 -10.84 -6.97 -27.40
C THR A 64 -10.81 -5.90 -26.31
N ALA A 65 -11.30 -4.70 -26.62
CA ALA A 65 -11.44 -3.65 -25.64
C ALA A 65 -12.48 -4.03 -24.57
N PHE A 66 -12.18 -3.72 -23.31
CA PHE A 66 -13.14 -3.84 -22.21
C PHE A 66 -13.45 -2.47 -21.62
N THR A 67 -14.58 -2.38 -20.92
CA THR A 67 -14.96 -1.19 -20.15
C THR A 67 -15.56 -1.63 -18.82
N LEU A 68 -15.18 -0.92 -17.77
CA LEU A 68 -15.62 -1.16 -16.40
C LEU A 68 -16.04 0.15 -15.76
N GLU A 69 -17.21 0.15 -15.15
CA GLU A 69 -17.63 1.25 -14.31
C GLU A 69 -16.93 1.21 -12.95
N VAL A 70 -16.53 2.39 -12.48
CA VAL A 70 -15.86 2.61 -11.21
C VAL A 70 -16.60 3.70 -10.45
N ASP A 71 -17.13 3.32 -9.29
CA ASP A 71 -17.95 4.22 -8.47
C ASP A 71 -17.10 5.26 -7.74
N SER A 72 -15.88 4.90 -7.35
CA SER A 72 -14.93 5.80 -6.71
C SER A 72 -13.49 5.38 -6.95
N LEU A 73 -12.59 6.37 -6.99
CA LEU A 73 -11.14 6.19 -6.98
C LEU A 73 -10.60 6.49 -5.58
N PRO A 74 -9.43 5.92 -5.19
CA PRO A 74 -8.55 5.06 -5.97
C PRO A 74 -8.96 3.58 -5.99
N VAL A 75 -8.63 2.86 -7.06
CA VAL A 75 -8.88 1.41 -7.21
C VAL A 75 -7.66 0.64 -7.69
N ARG A 76 -7.60 -0.65 -7.37
CA ARG A 76 -6.66 -1.63 -7.91
C ARG A 76 -7.38 -2.44 -8.98
N VAL A 77 -6.85 -2.44 -10.20
CA VAL A 77 -7.31 -3.29 -11.30
C VAL A 77 -6.37 -4.48 -11.36
N GLU A 78 -6.88 -5.69 -11.20
CA GLU A 78 -6.15 -6.93 -11.37
C GLU A 78 -6.68 -7.68 -12.60
N VAL A 79 -5.78 -8.20 -13.42
CA VAL A 79 -6.11 -8.97 -14.62
C VAL A 79 -5.40 -10.31 -14.55
N SER A 80 -6.14 -11.39 -14.71
CA SER A 80 -5.61 -12.75 -14.66
C SER A 80 -6.17 -13.60 -15.79
N ALA A 81 -5.38 -14.53 -16.32
CA ALA A 81 -5.88 -15.57 -17.23
C ALA A 81 -5.28 -16.93 -16.82
N PRO A 82 -6.00 -18.05 -17.01
CA PRO A 82 -5.48 -19.38 -16.70
C PRO A 82 -4.13 -19.63 -17.39
N GLY A 83 -3.14 -20.12 -16.62
CA GLY A 83 -1.80 -20.42 -17.13
C GLY A 83 -0.90 -19.20 -17.38
N HIS A 84 -1.36 -17.98 -17.09
CA HIS A 84 -0.63 -16.74 -17.32
C HIS A 84 -0.31 -16.01 -16.01
N ALA A 85 0.76 -15.22 -16.00
CA ALA A 85 1.08 -14.37 -14.85
C ALA A 85 0.07 -13.22 -14.79
N ALA A 86 -0.51 -12.96 -13.62
CA ALA A 86 -1.48 -11.88 -13.47
C ALA A 86 -0.79 -10.51 -13.56
N GLY A 87 -1.50 -9.52 -14.05
CA GLY A 87 -1.07 -8.11 -14.04
C GLY A 87 -1.94 -7.30 -13.10
N VAL A 88 -1.39 -6.25 -12.51
CA VAL A 88 -2.12 -5.29 -11.69
C VAL A 88 -1.68 -3.87 -12.03
N ILE A 89 -2.62 -2.93 -11.96
CA ILE A 89 -2.37 -1.49 -12.03
C ILE A 89 -3.20 -0.79 -10.96
N GLU A 90 -2.61 0.21 -10.32
CA GLU A 90 -3.29 1.04 -9.35
C GLU A 90 -3.69 2.35 -10.01
N VAL A 91 -4.99 2.63 -9.95
CA VAL A 91 -5.65 3.76 -10.60
C VAL A 91 -6.03 4.75 -9.52
N TRP A 92 -5.28 5.84 -9.46
CA TRP A 92 -5.46 6.87 -8.44
C TRP A 92 -6.27 8.05 -8.94
N PHE A 93 -6.33 8.26 -10.26
CA PHE A 93 -6.85 9.48 -10.86
C PHE A 93 -7.75 9.20 -12.07
N PRO A 94 -8.76 10.06 -12.34
CA PRO A 94 -9.63 9.93 -13.52
C PRO A 94 -8.86 9.96 -14.85
N GLU A 95 -7.71 10.62 -14.90
CA GLU A 95 -6.82 10.69 -16.08
C GLU A 95 -6.32 9.30 -16.50
N HIS A 96 -6.35 8.31 -15.59
CA HIS A 96 -6.06 6.91 -15.89
C HIS A 96 -7.28 6.15 -16.45
N ALA A 97 -8.37 6.82 -16.85
CA ALA A 97 -9.56 6.20 -17.41
C ALA A 97 -9.28 5.28 -18.60
N THR A 98 -8.24 5.58 -19.39
CA THR A 98 -7.73 4.67 -20.42
C THR A 98 -6.46 3.99 -19.90
N LEU A 99 -6.57 2.71 -19.58
CA LEU A 99 -5.46 1.91 -19.09
C LEU A 99 -4.53 1.54 -20.26
N PRO A 100 -3.20 1.50 -20.05
CA PRO A 100 -2.29 1.00 -21.06
C PRO A 100 -2.65 -0.45 -21.43
N PRO A 101 -2.28 -0.93 -22.63
CA PRO A 101 -2.48 -2.35 -22.98
C PRO A 101 -1.68 -3.24 -22.03
N LEU A 102 -2.28 -4.37 -21.63
CA LEU A 102 -1.62 -5.37 -20.79
C LEU A 102 -1.30 -6.62 -21.59
N TRP A 103 -0.07 -7.13 -21.50
CA TRP A 103 0.37 -8.36 -22.14
C TRP A 103 0.65 -9.47 -21.12
N LEU A 104 -0.27 -10.40 -20.89
CA LEU A 104 -0.09 -11.49 -19.92
C LEU A 104 0.88 -12.56 -20.47
N PRO A 105 2.08 -12.75 -19.90
CA PRO A 105 2.98 -13.81 -20.33
C PRO A 105 2.56 -15.16 -19.75
N LYS A 106 3.02 -16.26 -20.35
CA LYS A 106 2.85 -17.60 -19.76
C LYS A 106 3.51 -17.63 -18.38
N ALA A 107 2.76 -18.04 -17.36
CA ALA A 107 3.30 -18.12 -16.02
C ALA A 107 4.33 -19.25 -15.91
N VAL A 108 5.39 -18.99 -15.13
CA VAL A 108 6.22 -20.05 -14.56
C VAL A 108 5.86 -20.17 -13.09
N THR A 109 5.50 -21.38 -12.65
CA THR A 109 5.24 -21.63 -11.23
C THR A 109 6.56 -21.72 -10.47
N ARG A 110 6.70 -20.90 -9.43
CA ARG A 110 7.83 -20.94 -8.50
C ARG A 110 7.35 -21.42 -7.14
N SER A 111 8.01 -22.43 -6.61
CA SER A 111 7.74 -22.92 -5.26
C SER A 111 8.58 -22.13 -4.26
N VAL A 112 7.93 -21.53 -3.26
CA VAL A 112 8.54 -20.79 -2.17
C VAL A 112 8.34 -21.58 -0.88
N GLN A 113 9.44 -21.99 -0.24
CA GLN A 113 9.37 -22.68 1.05
C GLN A 113 9.26 -21.66 2.17
N ILE A 114 8.22 -21.75 2.99
CA ILE A 114 8.01 -20.82 4.11
C ILE A 114 8.08 -21.59 5.42
N THR A 115 9.13 -21.33 6.20
CA THR A 115 9.32 -21.87 7.54
C THR A 115 8.96 -20.79 8.56
N ALA A 116 7.82 -20.92 9.23
CA ALA A 116 7.51 -20.06 10.36
C ALA A 116 7.89 -20.77 11.66
N THR A 117 8.88 -20.26 12.38
CA THR A 117 9.25 -20.79 13.69
C THR A 117 8.43 -20.05 14.73
N GLY A 118 7.38 -20.70 15.25
CA GLY A 118 6.50 -20.13 16.28
C GLY A 118 5.13 -19.69 15.79
N SER A 119 4.94 -19.41 14.49
CA SER A 119 3.60 -19.15 13.92
C SER A 119 2.91 -20.49 13.59
N LYS A 120 1.74 -20.75 14.19
CA LYS A 120 0.94 -21.96 13.97
C LYS A 120 -0.33 -21.70 13.12
N GLY A 121 -0.27 -20.73 12.20
CA GLY A 121 -1.46 -20.20 11.53
C GLY A 121 -1.33 -20.05 10.01
N LYS A 122 -2.32 -19.37 9.43
CA LYS A 122 -2.31 -19.00 8.01
C LYS A 122 -1.30 -17.87 7.78
N LEU A 123 -0.59 -17.97 6.67
CA LEU A 123 0.33 -16.96 6.17
C LEU A 123 -0.27 -16.35 4.92
N LEU A 124 -0.37 -15.02 4.91
CA LEU A 124 -0.75 -14.27 3.74
C LEU A 124 0.48 -14.01 2.88
N VAL A 125 0.43 -14.41 1.61
CA VAL A 125 1.49 -14.16 0.62
C VAL A 125 0.93 -13.25 -0.46
N MET A 126 1.64 -12.16 -0.75
CA MET A 126 1.25 -11.17 -1.76
C MET A 126 2.48 -10.52 -2.38
N ASP A 127 2.31 -9.78 -3.46
CA ASP A 127 3.42 -8.95 -3.96
C ASP A 127 3.82 -7.86 -2.99
N ARG A 128 5.11 -7.56 -2.95
CA ARG A 128 5.62 -6.39 -2.26
C ARG A 128 5.19 -5.12 -2.98
N GLU A 129 4.64 -4.17 -2.23
CA GLU A 129 4.43 -2.80 -2.68
C GLU A 129 5.80 -2.12 -2.88
N VAL A 130 6.09 -1.74 -4.11
CA VAL A 130 7.22 -0.85 -4.45
C VAL A 130 6.58 0.33 -5.19
N GLY A 131 6.77 1.54 -4.66
CA GLY A 131 6.00 2.74 -5.04
C GLY A 131 6.35 3.37 -6.39
N ASP A 132 7.27 2.76 -7.16
CA ASP A 132 7.80 3.24 -8.43
C ASP A 132 6.85 3.05 -9.65
N ARG A 133 5.58 2.67 -9.43
CA ARG A 133 4.76 2.00 -10.47
C ARG A 133 3.33 2.51 -10.64
N VAL A 134 3.01 3.67 -10.10
CA VAL A 134 1.64 4.19 -10.20
C VAL A 134 1.29 4.49 -11.66
N GLY A 135 0.11 4.04 -12.11
CA GLY A 135 -0.31 4.18 -13.50
C GLY A 135 0.43 3.28 -14.49
N ARG A 136 1.24 2.31 -14.01
CA ARG A 136 1.93 1.32 -14.84
C ARG A 136 1.48 -0.09 -14.47
N TRP A 137 1.36 -0.96 -15.47
CA TRP A 137 1.14 -2.38 -15.22
C TRP A 137 2.35 -2.99 -14.52
N ARG A 138 2.09 -3.79 -13.49
CA ARG A 138 3.08 -4.63 -12.83
C ARG A 138 2.59 -6.07 -12.82
N TRP A 139 3.52 -7.00 -13.00
CA TRP A 139 3.21 -8.41 -12.78
C TRP A 139 2.91 -8.64 -11.31
N SER A 140 1.88 -9.44 -11.07
CA SER A 140 1.35 -9.70 -9.76
C SER A 140 1.28 -11.18 -9.46
N THR A 141 1.67 -11.53 -8.25
CA THR A 141 1.29 -12.77 -7.59
C THR A 141 -0.04 -12.55 -6.89
N PRO A 142 -1.10 -13.27 -7.28
CA PRO A 142 -2.37 -13.20 -6.58
C PRO A 142 -2.19 -13.46 -5.08
N THR A 143 -2.88 -12.68 -4.27
CA THR A 143 -2.89 -12.86 -2.83
C THR A 143 -3.35 -14.28 -2.50
N THR A 144 -2.54 -15.03 -1.75
CA THR A 144 -2.84 -16.42 -1.37
C THR A 144 -2.59 -16.65 0.10
N PHE A 145 -3.36 -17.57 0.67
CA PHE A 145 -3.09 -18.10 2.00
C PHE A 145 -2.26 -19.38 1.90
N ALA A 146 -1.33 -19.53 2.81
CA ALA A 146 -0.48 -20.70 2.96
C ALA A 146 -0.48 -21.16 4.42
N GLU A 147 -0.19 -22.42 4.65
CA GLU A 147 0.05 -22.91 6.01
C GLU A 147 1.53 -22.81 6.36
N ALA A 148 1.82 -22.47 7.61
CA ALA A 148 3.18 -22.48 8.14
C ALA A 148 3.88 -23.83 7.90
N GLY A 149 5.10 -23.79 7.35
CA GLY A 149 5.89 -24.99 7.06
C GLY A 149 5.58 -25.66 5.71
N LYS A 150 4.59 -25.17 4.95
CA LYS A 150 4.28 -25.66 3.60
C LYS A 150 4.86 -24.75 2.52
N ALA A 151 5.10 -25.33 1.36
CA ALA A 151 5.50 -24.61 0.17
C ALA A 151 4.30 -23.86 -0.44
N VAL A 152 4.56 -22.68 -1.00
CA VAL A 152 3.58 -21.91 -1.76
C VAL A 152 3.98 -21.87 -3.21
N ASN A 153 3.06 -22.25 -4.09
CA ASN A 153 3.28 -22.19 -5.53
C ASN A 153 2.78 -20.84 -6.05
N VAL A 154 3.70 -20.06 -6.58
CA VAL A 154 3.48 -18.68 -6.99
C VAL A 154 3.66 -18.59 -8.51
N PRO A 155 2.61 -18.22 -9.27
CA PRO A 155 2.75 -17.97 -10.70
C PRO A 155 3.47 -16.64 -10.91
N VAL A 156 4.59 -16.64 -11.63
CA VAL A 156 5.35 -15.42 -11.96
C VAL A 156 5.58 -15.29 -13.46
N ALA A 157 5.78 -14.05 -13.92
CA ALA A 157 6.21 -13.78 -15.27
C ALA A 157 7.66 -14.27 -15.50
N PRO A 158 7.98 -14.90 -16.66
CA PRO A 158 9.32 -15.36 -16.97
C PRO A 158 10.32 -14.21 -17.01
N GLY A 159 11.51 -14.39 -16.44
CA GLY A 159 12.60 -13.39 -16.48
C GLY A 159 12.36 -12.14 -15.60
N VAL A 160 11.23 -12.06 -14.89
CA VAL A 160 10.90 -10.91 -14.04
C VAL A 160 11.35 -11.17 -12.60
N PHE A 161 11.95 -10.15 -11.99
CA PHE A 161 12.22 -10.14 -10.57
C PHE A 161 10.90 -9.95 -9.79
N THR A 162 10.51 -10.95 -9.01
CA THR A 162 9.30 -10.90 -8.18
C THR A 162 9.69 -10.82 -6.71
N SER A 163 9.21 -9.80 -6.01
CA SER A 163 9.32 -9.71 -4.55
C SER A 163 7.96 -9.95 -3.91
N LEU A 164 7.93 -10.84 -2.92
CA LEU A 164 6.73 -11.15 -2.14
C LEU A 164 6.88 -10.60 -0.72
N THR A 165 5.74 -10.23 -0.14
CA THR A 165 5.58 -10.02 1.29
C THR A 165 4.80 -11.21 1.84
N VAL A 166 5.34 -11.82 2.89
CA VAL A 166 4.67 -12.88 3.66
C VAL A 166 4.31 -12.28 5.01
N VAL A 167 3.05 -12.38 5.44
CA VAL A 167 2.56 -11.85 6.72
C VAL A 167 1.84 -12.96 7.49
N ASP A 168 2.12 -13.14 8.77
CA ASP A 168 1.36 -14.05 9.62
C ASP A 168 0.20 -13.36 10.34
N GLU A 169 -0.65 -14.15 11.00
CA GLU A 169 -1.81 -13.64 11.74
C GLU A 169 -1.46 -12.69 12.89
N SER A 170 -0.20 -12.66 13.34
CA SER A 170 0.26 -11.71 14.38
C SER A 170 0.75 -10.37 13.79
N GLY A 171 0.78 -10.25 12.46
CA GLY A 171 1.33 -9.10 11.75
C GLY A 171 2.84 -9.18 11.53
N CYS A 172 3.51 -10.29 11.88
CA CYS A 172 4.90 -10.47 11.55
C CYS A 172 5.07 -10.66 10.05
N PHE A 173 6.09 -10.02 9.47
CA PHE A 173 6.27 -9.99 8.02
C PHE A 173 7.69 -10.37 7.57
N ALA A 174 7.83 -10.93 6.38
CA ALA A 174 9.13 -11.12 5.74
C ALA A 174 9.03 -10.78 4.26
N PHE A 175 10.16 -10.36 3.69
CA PHE A 175 10.29 -10.13 2.26
C PHE A 175 11.06 -11.26 1.61
N VAL A 176 10.59 -11.65 0.42
CA VAL A 176 11.12 -12.80 -0.30
C VAL A 176 11.36 -12.38 -1.73
N ASN A 177 12.57 -12.56 -2.19
CA ASN A 177 12.87 -12.37 -3.61
C ASN A 177 12.81 -13.73 -4.29
N VAL A 178 12.01 -13.80 -5.34
CA VAL A 178 11.86 -14.97 -6.19
C VAL A 178 12.72 -14.72 -7.43
N THR A 179 13.93 -15.27 -7.41
CA THR A 179 14.88 -15.24 -8.53
C THR A 179 15.27 -16.67 -8.90
N GLY A 180 15.17 -17.05 -10.18
CA GLY A 180 15.77 -18.27 -10.73
C GLY A 180 15.40 -19.60 -10.08
N GLY A 181 14.56 -20.41 -10.74
CA GLY A 181 14.44 -21.86 -10.48
C GLY A 181 13.71 -22.30 -9.20
N LYS A 182 14.06 -21.74 -8.04
CA LYS A 182 13.49 -22.04 -6.71
C LYS A 182 13.38 -20.75 -5.89
N GLY A 183 12.27 -20.54 -5.19
CA GLY A 183 12.15 -19.44 -4.24
C GLY A 183 13.09 -19.65 -3.05
N ALA A 184 13.76 -18.60 -2.59
CA ALA A 184 14.55 -18.67 -1.37
C ALA A 184 13.66 -19.08 -0.18
N PRO A 185 14.14 -19.94 0.73
CA PRO A 185 13.39 -20.26 1.93
C PRO A 185 13.18 -19.00 2.77
N VAL A 186 11.98 -18.87 3.33
CA VAL A 186 11.56 -17.71 4.10
C VAL A 186 11.43 -18.14 5.54
N SER A 187 12.17 -17.52 6.44
CA SER A 187 12.01 -17.77 7.87
C SER A 187 11.28 -16.61 8.53
N LEU A 188 10.06 -16.87 9.00
CA LEU A 188 9.36 -15.95 9.91
C LEU A 188 9.82 -16.28 11.33
N ARG A 189 10.80 -15.51 11.80
CA ARG A 189 11.26 -15.49 13.19
C ARG A 189 11.05 -14.10 13.74
N CYS A 190 10.21 -14.01 14.75
CA CYS A 190 9.63 -12.76 15.17
C CYS A 190 9.76 -12.63 16.67
N ARG A 191 10.05 -11.40 17.09
CA ARG A 191 10.02 -10.99 18.49
C ARG A 191 8.90 -9.99 18.71
N THR A 192 8.39 -9.97 19.92
CA THR A 192 7.40 -8.97 20.32
C THR A 192 8.10 -7.69 20.74
N VAL A 193 7.73 -6.56 20.15
CA VAL A 193 8.14 -5.23 20.61
C VAL A 193 6.97 -4.56 21.29
N THR A 194 7.18 -4.09 22.52
CA THR A 194 6.20 -3.30 23.26
C THR A 194 6.43 -1.81 23.02
N VAL A 195 5.45 -1.14 22.42
CA VAL A 195 5.48 0.31 22.21
C VAL A 195 4.59 0.98 23.25
N THR A 196 5.11 1.97 23.96
CA THR A 196 4.33 2.80 24.88
C THR A 196 4.20 4.21 24.32
N VAL A 197 2.97 4.74 24.30
CA VAL A 197 2.64 6.05 23.74
C VAL A 197 2.06 6.93 24.83
N HIS A 198 2.66 8.10 25.01
CA HIS A 198 2.26 9.09 26.01
C HIS A 198 2.12 10.47 25.37
N ASP A 199 1.36 11.35 26.02
CA ASP A 199 1.41 12.79 25.74
C ASP A 199 2.65 13.45 26.41
N PRO A 200 2.92 14.74 26.17
CA PRO A 200 4.04 15.44 26.79
C PRO A 200 3.99 15.51 28.32
N GLN A 201 2.82 15.28 28.93
CA GLN A 201 2.62 15.24 30.39
C GLN A 201 2.85 13.82 30.96
N GLY A 202 3.14 12.83 30.12
CA GLY A 202 3.40 11.45 30.52
C GLY A 202 2.13 10.59 30.64
N LYS A 203 0.95 11.11 30.29
CA LYS A 203 -0.30 10.36 30.35
C LYS A 203 -0.39 9.39 29.16
N PRO A 204 -0.74 8.11 29.40
CA PRO A 204 -0.87 7.11 28.32
C PRO A 204 -1.97 7.50 27.33
N GLN A 205 -1.74 7.20 26.04
CA GLN A 205 -2.65 7.53 24.95
C GLN A 205 -3.21 6.27 24.30
N ALA A 206 -4.53 6.07 24.40
CA ALA A 206 -5.25 4.93 23.84
C ALA A 206 -5.70 5.17 22.39
N ASN A 207 -5.99 4.10 21.65
CA ASN A 207 -6.47 4.12 20.27
C ASN A 207 -5.53 4.86 19.28
N VAL A 208 -4.24 4.91 19.59
CA VAL A 208 -3.22 5.48 18.71
C VAL A 208 -2.71 4.40 17.78
N ARG A 209 -2.62 4.70 16.49
CA ARG A 209 -2.06 3.78 15.50
C ARG A 209 -0.55 3.76 15.60
N VAL A 210 0.03 2.57 15.62
CA VAL A 210 1.47 2.34 15.75
C VAL A 210 1.94 1.34 14.69
N ALA A 211 3.04 1.66 14.01
CA ALA A 211 3.68 0.75 13.09
C ALA A 211 5.20 0.96 13.07
N ALA A 212 5.93 -0.06 12.65
CA ALA A 212 7.36 -0.01 12.42
C ALA A 212 7.66 0.33 10.95
N GLU A 213 8.81 0.94 10.70
CA GLU A 213 9.30 1.17 9.34
C GLU A 213 9.30 -0.12 8.51
N GLY A 214 8.73 -0.07 7.30
CA GLY A 214 8.60 -1.21 6.40
C GLY A 214 7.45 -2.17 6.71
N MET A 215 6.66 -1.94 7.78
CA MET A 215 5.46 -2.75 8.03
C MET A 215 4.45 -2.60 6.86
N PRO A 216 3.89 -3.72 6.36
CA PRO A 216 2.92 -3.70 5.26
C PRO A 216 1.62 -2.95 5.62
N VAL A 217 0.92 -2.40 4.62
CA VAL A 217 -0.34 -1.70 4.84
C VAL A 217 -1.40 -2.62 5.47
N GLY A 218 -2.16 -2.13 6.44
CA GLY A 218 -3.16 -2.93 7.16
C GLY A 218 -2.62 -3.71 8.37
N THR A 219 -1.32 -3.59 8.69
CA THR A 219 -0.68 -4.27 9.84
C THR A 219 -0.42 -3.36 11.05
N ALA A 220 -0.86 -2.10 11.02
CA ALA A 220 -0.70 -1.21 12.17
C ALA A 220 -1.48 -1.71 13.39
N ALA A 221 -0.85 -1.60 14.57
CA ALA A 221 -1.50 -1.91 15.84
C ALA A 221 -2.14 -0.66 16.44
N LEU A 222 -3.13 -0.87 17.33
CA LEU A 222 -3.71 0.19 18.15
C LEU A 222 -3.20 0.08 19.58
N THR A 223 -2.96 1.22 20.23
CA THR A 223 -2.67 1.24 21.66
C THR A 223 -3.92 0.95 22.48
N GLY A 224 -3.77 0.14 23.53
CA GLY A 224 -4.82 -0.09 24.53
C GLY A 224 -5.00 1.09 25.50
N PRO A 225 -5.91 0.96 26.49
CA PRO A 225 -6.15 1.99 27.51
C PRO A 225 -4.92 2.39 28.34
N ASP A 226 -3.94 1.50 28.47
CA ASP A 226 -2.67 1.75 29.17
C ASP A 226 -1.60 2.40 28.27
N GLY A 227 -1.97 2.79 27.04
CA GLY A 227 -1.09 3.43 26.08
C GLY A 227 -0.12 2.48 25.40
N LYS A 228 -0.32 1.17 25.50
CA LYS A 228 0.60 0.17 24.93
C LYS A 228 0.05 -0.50 23.68
N ALA A 229 0.94 -0.71 22.71
CA ALA A 229 0.72 -1.57 21.55
C ALA A 229 1.81 -2.65 21.51
N ARG A 230 1.47 -3.82 20.97
CA ARG A 230 2.44 -4.88 20.69
C ARG A 230 2.61 -5.02 19.18
N LEU A 231 3.85 -5.04 18.73
CA LEU A 231 4.20 -5.29 17.34
C LEU A 231 4.98 -6.60 17.25
N SER A 232 4.58 -7.50 16.35
CA SER A 232 5.37 -8.66 15.98
C SER A 232 6.34 -8.25 14.87
N LEU A 233 7.63 -8.12 15.18
CA LEU A 233 8.64 -7.69 14.22
C LEU A 233 9.66 -8.80 13.96
N PRO A 234 10.21 -8.89 12.74
CA PRO A 234 11.25 -9.88 12.47
C PRO A 234 12.48 -9.68 13.36
N ASP A 235 13.15 -10.77 13.74
CA ASP A 235 14.32 -10.69 14.63
C ASP A 235 15.47 -9.87 14.04
N TRP A 236 15.61 -9.92 12.71
CA TRP A 236 16.59 -9.13 11.96
C TRP A 236 16.21 -7.65 11.84
N TRP A 237 14.94 -7.30 12.07
CA TRP A 237 14.46 -5.94 11.89
C TRP A 237 15.11 -4.99 12.90
N LYS A 238 15.61 -3.88 12.37
CA LYS A 238 16.15 -2.76 13.13
C LYS A 238 15.59 -1.49 12.51
N GLY A 239 15.11 -0.57 13.32
CA GLY A 239 14.55 0.66 12.82
C GLY A 239 13.75 1.42 13.86
N ARG A 240 12.88 2.29 13.38
CA ARG A 240 11.97 3.08 14.21
C ARG A 240 10.56 2.54 14.16
N VAL A 241 9.87 2.80 15.25
CA VAL A 241 8.41 2.74 15.32
C VAL A 241 7.87 4.17 15.30
N VAL A 242 6.73 4.34 14.65
CA VAL A 242 6.01 5.59 14.51
C VAL A 242 4.63 5.39 15.10
N ALA A 243 4.16 6.38 15.86
CA ALA A 243 2.79 6.49 16.31
C ALA A 243 2.16 7.74 15.70
N TRP A 244 0.93 7.63 15.21
CA TRP A 244 0.22 8.74 14.59
C TRP A 244 -1.29 8.67 14.87
N THR A 245 -1.88 9.80 15.27
CA THR A 245 -3.31 9.98 15.46
C THR A 245 -3.71 11.41 15.13
N GLY A 246 -4.52 11.60 14.08
CA GLY A 246 -4.95 12.92 13.62
C GLY A 246 -3.78 13.91 13.45
N GLU A 247 -3.74 14.94 14.29
CA GLU A 247 -2.73 16.00 14.25
C GLU A 247 -1.51 15.74 15.15
N GLN A 248 -1.42 14.58 15.81
CA GLN A 248 -0.35 14.27 16.74
C GLN A 248 0.44 13.04 16.33
N GLY A 249 1.77 13.11 16.37
CA GLY A 249 2.65 12.03 15.96
C GLY A 249 3.96 12.02 16.73
N GLY A 250 4.66 10.91 16.62
CA GLY A 250 5.98 10.74 17.21
C GLY A 250 6.65 9.47 16.71
N SER A 251 7.96 9.38 16.90
CA SER A 251 8.72 8.18 16.57
C SER A 251 9.76 7.87 17.65
N ALA A 252 10.19 6.61 17.70
CA ALA A 252 11.28 6.17 18.56
C ALA A 252 12.02 4.99 17.92
N ARG A 253 13.32 4.89 18.17
CA ARG A 253 14.06 3.66 17.86
C ARG A 253 13.71 2.58 18.87
N VAL A 254 13.58 1.34 18.41
CA VAL A 254 13.38 0.19 19.30
C VAL A 254 14.69 -0.14 20.01
N SER A 255 14.62 -0.30 21.33
CA SER A 255 15.73 -0.69 22.19
C SER A 255 15.25 -1.73 23.21
N ASN A 256 15.96 -2.86 23.33
CA ASN A 256 15.61 -3.96 24.23
C ASN A 256 14.11 -4.34 24.13
N GLU A 257 13.61 -4.53 22.90
CA GLU A 257 12.22 -4.91 22.63
C GLU A 257 11.16 -3.91 23.12
N THR A 258 11.58 -2.68 23.41
CA THR A 258 10.68 -1.60 23.84
C THR A 258 10.92 -0.34 23.03
N ALA A 259 9.87 0.47 22.90
CA ALA A 259 9.97 1.82 22.35
C ALA A 259 9.02 2.75 23.11
N LYS A 260 9.51 3.93 23.47
CA LYS A 260 8.72 4.97 24.16
C LYS A 260 8.53 6.14 23.22
N ILE A 261 7.29 6.45 22.87
CA ILE A 261 6.93 7.54 21.98
C ILE A 261 6.17 8.61 22.78
N VAL A 262 6.58 9.86 22.61
CA VAL A 262 5.83 11.02 23.10
C VAL A 262 5.15 11.67 21.90
N LEU A 263 3.82 11.75 21.93
CA LEU A 263 3.04 12.42 20.90
C LEU A 263 3.22 13.92 21.01
N ARG A 264 3.48 14.55 19.86
CA ARG A 264 3.59 16.00 19.71
C ARG A 264 2.78 16.43 18.50
N PRO A 265 2.36 17.71 18.42
CA PRO A 265 1.76 18.25 17.21
C PRO A 265 2.63 17.95 15.98
N VAL A 266 2.03 17.41 14.93
CA VAL A 266 2.70 17.10 13.67
C VAL A 266 2.99 18.41 12.94
N ALA A 267 4.26 18.62 12.59
CA ALA A 267 4.63 19.70 11.70
C ALA A 267 4.20 19.36 10.26
N TYR A 268 3.88 20.36 9.46
CA TYR A 268 3.44 20.16 8.09
C TYR A 268 4.28 21.01 7.14
N LEU A 269 5.04 20.33 6.30
CA LEU A 269 5.99 20.92 5.35
C LEU A 269 5.27 21.43 4.12
N PRO A 270 5.54 22.67 3.67
CA PRO A 270 5.07 23.15 2.38
C PRO A 270 5.81 22.41 1.26
N LEU A 271 5.04 21.75 0.41
CA LEU A 271 5.50 21.20 -0.86
C LEU A 271 5.04 22.13 -1.97
N VAL A 272 5.98 22.62 -2.76
CA VAL A 272 5.76 23.53 -3.88
C VAL A 272 6.32 22.93 -5.15
N THR A 273 5.64 23.20 -6.26
CA THR A 273 5.98 22.60 -7.56
C THR A 273 6.59 23.65 -8.48
N ALA A 274 7.55 23.23 -9.30
CA ALA A 274 8.17 24.11 -10.30
C ALA A 274 7.20 24.53 -11.42
N GLN A 275 6.14 23.74 -11.63
CA GLN A 275 5.04 23.98 -12.54
C GLN A 275 3.82 23.17 -12.06
N PRO A 276 2.60 23.52 -12.48
CA PRO A 276 1.42 22.71 -12.19
C PRO A 276 1.54 21.31 -12.82
N TYR A 277 1.45 20.27 -11.99
CA TYR A 277 1.24 18.88 -12.43
C TYR A 277 -0.27 18.54 -12.41
N PRO A 278 -0.70 17.34 -12.81
CA PRO A 278 -2.09 16.90 -12.61
C PRO A 278 -2.45 16.75 -11.12
N THR A 279 -2.15 15.60 -10.52
CA THR A 279 -2.27 15.34 -9.08
C THR A 279 -0.98 14.67 -8.62
N LEU A 280 -0.51 15.02 -7.42
CA LEU A 280 0.70 14.45 -6.85
C LEU A 280 0.36 13.30 -5.91
N LEU A 281 1.07 12.19 -6.08
CA LEU A 281 1.18 11.12 -5.09
C LEU A 281 2.45 11.33 -4.29
N VAL A 282 2.29 11.53 -2.98
CA VAL A 282 3.42 11.74 -2.09
C VAL A 282 3.51 10.58 -1.12
N PHE A 283 4.63 9.87 -1.16
CA PHE A 283 4.97 8.76 -0.28
C PHE A 283 6.02 9.23 0.73
N PRO A 284 5.62 9.75 1.91
CA PRO A 284 6.56 10.08 2.97
C PRO A 284 7.09 8.79 3.58
N ARG A 285 8.15 8.20 3.02
CA ARG A 285 8.68 6.88 3.41
C ARG A 285 9.14 6.82 4.87
N TYR A 286 9.39 7.97 5.49
CA TYR A 286 9.66 8.10 6.93
C TYR A 286 8.42 7.91 7.83
N ILE A 287 7.21 7.92 7.26
CA ILE A 287 5.98 7.47 7.92
C ILE A 287 5.64 6.10 7.34
N PRO A 288 5.56 5.04 8.15
CA PRO A 288 5.19 3.72 7.67
C PRO A 288 3.90 3.74 6.87
N SER A 289 3.86 3.07 5.71
CA SER A 289 2.65 2.96 4.89
C SER A 289 1.51 2.27 5.64
N ALA A 290 1.84 1.40 6.59
CA ALA A 290 0.91 0.84 7.58
C ALA A 290 0.11 1.89 8.37
N LEU A 291 0.59 3.14 8.49
CA LEU A 291 -0.12 4.25 9.14
C LEU A 291 -0.84 5.16 8.14
N THR A 292 -0.24 5.43 6.97
CA THR A 292 -0.83 6.34 5.98
C THR A 292 -1.94 5.68 5.17
N GLY A 293 -1.97 4.34 5.09
CA GLY A 293 -2.93 3.59 4.28
C GLY A 293 -2.69 3.69 2.76
N GLY A 294 -1.59 4.33 2.34
CA GLY A 294 -1.28 4.66 0.95
C GLY A 294 -0.48 5.98 0.81
N PRO A 295 -0.26 6.46 -0.43
CA PRO A 295 0.24 7.81 -0.68
C PRO A 295 -0.73 8.90 -0.22
N LEU A 296 -0.18 10.07 0.06
CA LEU A 296 -0.95 11.29 0.23
C LEU A 296 -1.28 11.87 -1.15
N LEU A 297 -2.53 12.29 -1.32
CA LEU A 297 -2.99 12.99 -2.52
C LEU A 297 -2.86 14.49 -2.31
N LEU A 298 -2.00 15.15 -3.10
CA LEU A 298 -1.87 16.61 -3.10
C LEU A 298 -2.23 17.19 -4.46
N SER A 299 -2.64 18.46 -4.46
CA SER A 299 -2.88 19.18 -5.72
C SER A 299 -1.61 19.21 -6.58
N GLY A 300 -1.78 19.31 -7.89
CA GLY A 300 -0.67 19.47 -8.82
C GLY A 300 0.19 20.72 -8.60
N THR A 301 -0.30 21.71 -7.85
CA THR A 301 0.47 22.90 -7.45
C THR A 301 1.27 22.69 -6.16
N GLY A 302 1.02 21.60 -5.44
CA GLY A 302 1.65 21.29 -4.16
C GLY A 302 0.64 21.14 -3.03
N GLY A 303 1.12 21.32 -1.79
CA GLY A 303 0.30 21.17 -0.60
C GLY A 303 1.13 21.07 0.67
N ARG A 304 0.61 20.34 1.66
CA ARG A 304 1.26 20.16 2.96
C ARG A 304 1.49 18.68 3.24
N VAL A 305 2.71 18.33 3.65
CA VAL A 305 3.10 16.95 3.96
C VAL A 305 3.40 16.85 5.46
N PRO A 306 2.84 15.86 6.19
CA PRO A 306 3.13 15.66 7.60
C PRO A 306 4.60 15.28 7.81
N PHE A 307 5.23 15.87 8.82
CA PHE A 307 6.60 15.58 9.22
C PHE A 307 6.63 15.00 10.63
N ILE A 308 7.17 13.78 10.73
CA ILE A 308 7.45 13.12 12.00
C ILE A 308 8.96 12.96 12.11
N PRO A 309 9.63 13.60 13.10
CA PRO A 309 11.07 13.56 13.24
C PRO A 309 11.65 12.13 13.25
N PRO A 310 12.87 11.95 12.70
CA PRO A 310 13.75 12.96 12.12
C PRO A 310 13.52 13.17 10.61
N GLY A 311 12.37 12.77 10.08
CA GLY A 311 12.15 12.72 8.63
C GLY A 311 12.82 11.51 7.98
N GLY A 312 13.16 11.65 6.70
CA GLY A 312 13.75 10.62 5.85
C GLY A 312 13.40 10.84 4.38
N GLU A 313 13.40 9.76 3.60
CA GLU A 313 13.07 9.82 2.18
C GLU A 313 11.58 10.10 1.96
N MET A 314 11.29 10.89 0.94
CA MET A 314 9.95 11.13 0.41
C MET A 314 9.98 10.95 -1.09
N GLU A 315 9.13 10.08 -1.61
CA GLU A 315 8.99 9.83 -3.04
C GLU A 315 7.73 10.53 -3.56
N ILE A 316 7.82 11.15 -4.73
CA ILE A 316 6.75 11.94 -5.34
C ILE A 316 6.56 11.51 -6.79
N LEU A 317 5.29 11.29 -7.17
CA LEU A 317 4.90 10.91 -8.52
C LEU A 317 3.75 11.79 -9.02
N ALA A 318 3.67 11.93 -10.34
CA ALA A 318 2.52 12.48 -11.04
C ALA A 318 2.27 11.67 -12.32
N TYR A 319 1.01 11.63 -12.76
CA TYR A 319 0.68 10.93 -14.01
C TYR A 319 1.40 11.55 -15.21
N GLY A 320 2.06 10.70 -16.01
CA GLY A 320 2.81 11.13 -17.19
C GLY A 320 4.18 11.75 -16.89
N TYR A 321 4.70 11.58 -15.67
CA TYR A 321 6.03 12.04 -15.26
C TYR A 321 6.78 10.92 -14.53
N ASP A 322 8.11 11.02 -14.52
CA ASP A 322 8.97 10.16 -13.71
C ASP A 322 8.89 10.50 -12.22
N ALA A 323 9.05 9.47 -11.38
CA ALA A 323 9.13 9.61 -9.94
C ALA A 323 10.41 10.35 -9.52
N THR A 324 10.32 11.12 -8.44
CA THR A 324 11.50 11.71 -7.79
C THR A 324 11.52 11.39 -6.30
N SER A 325 12.71 11.30 -5.72
CA SER A 325 12.91 11.14 -4.28
C SER A 325 13.63 12.36 -3.72
N LEU A 326 13.18 12.81 -2.55
CA LEU A 326 13.75 13.91 -1.79
C LEU A 326 14.08 13.45 -0.38
N SER A 327 15.20 13.92 0.16
CA SER A 327 15.50 13.79 1.59
C SER A 327 14.86 14.93 2.37
N VAL A 328 14.11 14.57 3.41
CA VAL A 328 13.42 15.49 4.32
C VAL A 328 14.05 15.38 5.70
N GLU A 329 14.71 16.43 6.15
CA GLU A 329 15.52 16.38 7.38
C GLU A 329 15.02 17.34 8.48
N SER A 330 14.22 18.34 8.11
CA SER A 330 13.79 19.40 9.02
C SER A 330 12.30 19.72 8.87
N PRO A 331 11.59 20.02 9.98
CA PRO A 331 10.19 20.47 9.96
C PRO A 331 10.00 21.87 9.36
N THR A 332 11.08 22.60 9.07
CA THR A 332 11.05 23.97 8.50
C THR A 332 11.43 24.02 7.02
N GLN A 333 11.78 22.88 6.43
CA GLN A 333 12.18 22.80 5.03
C GLN A 333 10.99 23.12 4.11
N THR A 334 11.23 23.92 3.07
CA THR A 334 10.31 24.01 1.93
C THR A 334 10.76 23.00 0.87
N LEU A 335 9.83 22.18 0.41
CA LEU A 335 10.11 21.08 -0.50
C LEU A 335 9.76 21.51 -1.93
N GLY A 336 10.77 21.90 -2.71
CA GLY A 336 10.62 22.23 -4.13
C GLY A 336 10.70 20.98 -5.01
N VAL A 337 9.72 20.81 -5.91
CA VAL A 337 9.60 19.59 -6.74
C VAL A 337 9.59 19.93 -8.22
N ARG A 338 10.47 19.27 -8.98
CA ARG A 338 10.44 19.24 -10.44
C ARG A 338 10.47 17.80 -10.93
N LEU A 339 9.43 17.36 -11.61
CA LEU A 339 9.33 16.04 -12.22
C LEU A 339 9.69 16.13 -13.71
N SER A 340 10.40 15.13 -14.21
CA SER A 340 10.70 14.98 -15.63
C SER A 340 9.52 14.31 -16.33
N PRO A 341 9.12 14.76 -17.53
CA PRO A 341 8.15 14.04 -18.37
C PRO A 341 8.65 12.64 -18.75
#